data_AF-A0A0D6EFD2-F1
#
_entry.id   AF-A0A0D6EFD2-F1
#
_cell.length_a   1.000
_cell.length_b   1.000
_cell.length_c   1.000
_cell.angle_alpha   90.00
_cell.angle_beta   90.00
_cell.angle_gamma   90.00
#
_symmetry.space_group_name_H-M   'P 1'
#
loop_
_entity.id
_entity.type
_entity.pdbx_description
1 polymer ?
#
loop_
_entity_poly.entity_id
_entity_poly.type
_entity_poly.pdbx_seq_one_letter_code
_entity_poly.pdbx_strand_id
1 'polypeptide(L)'
;MAADLSIPLEELIVTKLAALGLKSDEDTAEFVKGIVEEESFEPEDRKSAIMGMLEADEEDEATAQAVDSLLEETSAYQEAAAAERRAAEEAKAPPPKASEEKAKKVLTPEEEEKRKADLLRARSFLLALSFRTTAYQYGVIEDETEADRLAREEAVRPPDKALMDPSKLSKKQRKKALDGVDLLALPNMNKTHVQQQERERRNADAGKSSPSCFRLVALHDCRSLILAAKAQAKREKDKADLKKQKEDAAKKLADKQKRAQKGERKA
;
A
#
# COMPACT_ATOMS: atom_id res chain seq x y z
N MET A 1 -36.38 3.57 6.96
CA MET A 1 -36.75 4.28 8.20
C MET A 1 -35.66 5.29 8.48
N ALA A 2 -35.96 6.47 9.01
CA ALA A 2 -34.89 7.38 9.44
C ALA A 2 -34.12 6.69 10.57
N ALA A 3 -32.82 6.49 10.41
CA ALA A 3 -31.99 5.93 11.46
C ALA A 3 -31.91 6.96 12.59
N ASP A 4 -32.39 6.61 13.78
CA ASP A 4 -32.27 7.47 14.96
C ASP A 4 -30.80 7.48 15.43
N LEU A 5 -30.04 8.45 14.92
CA LEU A 5 -28.61 8.67 15.24
C LEU A 5 -28.35 9.06 16.71
N SER A 6 -29.39 9.15 17.52
CA SER A 6 -29.29 9.41 18.96
C SER A 6 -28.91 8.20 19.80
N ILE A 7 -29.10 6.98 19.27
CA ILE A 7 -28.79 5.73 19.98
C ILE A 7 -27.40 5.27 19.54
N PRO A 8 -26.45 5.01 20.46
CA PRO A 8 -25.14 4.50 20.08
C PRO A 8 -25.28 3.16 19.35
N LEU A 9 -24.44 2.95 18.32
CA LEU A 9 -24.49 1.77 17.45
C LEU A 9 -24.49 0.44 18.24
N GLU A 10 -23.77 0.40 19.36
CA GLU A 10 -23.72 -0.76 20.28
C GLU A 10 -25.09 -1.07 20.89
N GLU A 11 -25.81 -0.06 21.39
CA GLU A 11 -27.15 -0.25 21.97
C GLU A 11 -28.14 -0.70 20.89
N LEU A 12 -28.02 -0.21 19.66
CA LEU A 12 -28.86 -0.65 18.54
C LEU A 12 -28.62 -2.14 18.23
N ILE A 13 -27.34 -2.55 18.16
CA ILE A 13 -26.97 -3.96 17.93
C ILE A 13 -27.49 -4.85 19.07
N VAL A 14 -27.28 -4.47 20.33
CA VAL A 14 -27.75 -5.24 21.50
C VAL A 14 -29.27 -5.37 21.49
N THR A 15 -29.98 -4.26 21.25
CA THR A 15 -31.46 -4.27 21.24
C THR A 15 -32.00 -5.19 20.16
N LYS A 16 -31.34 -5.25 18.99
CA LYS A 16 -31.73 -6.11 17.87
C LYS A 16 -31.37 -7.57 18.11
N LEU A 17 -30.17 -7.87 18.59
CA LEU A 17 -29.79 -9.23 18.98
C LEU A 17 -30.70 -9.78 20.10
N ALA A 18 -31.04 -8.95 21.09
CA ALA A 18 -31.97 -9.32 22.15
C ALA A 18 -33.40 -9.54 21.64
N ALA A 19 -33.88 -8.70 20.71
CA ALA A 19 -35.20 -8.89 20.08
C ALA A 19 -35.28 -10.20 19.26
N LEU A 20 -34.13 -10.66 18.75
CA LEU A 20 -34.00 -11.91 18.01
C LEU A 20 -33.78 -13.14 18.90
N GLY A 21 -33.66 -12.95 20.22
CA GLY A 21 -33.40 -14.03 21.17
C GLY A 21 -32.00 -14.65 21.03
N LEU A 22 -31.10 -13.96 20.32
CA LEU A 22 -29.72 -14.39 20.10
C LEU A 22 -28.82 -13.90 21.24
N LYS A 23 -27.61 -14.48 21.33
CA LYS A 23 -26.59 -14.03 22.28
C LYS A 23 -26.34 -12.53 22.06
N SER A 24 -26.68 -11.73 23.07
CA SER A 24 -26.61 -10.26 23.06
C SER A 24 -25.57 -9.75 24.05
N ASP A 25 -24.57 -10.57 24.32
CA ASP A 25 -23.44 -10.24 25.21
C ASP A 25 -22.64 -9.06 24.63
N GLU A 26 -22.03 -8.27 25.51
CA GLU A 26 -21.23 -7.09 25.16
C GLU A 26 -20.12 -7.43 24.15
N ASP A 27 -19.47 -8.59 24.32
CA ASP A 27 -18.45 -9.12 23.39
C ASP A 27 -19.00 -9.35 21.97
N THR A 28 -20.27 -9.78 21.86
CA THR A 28 -20.91 -10.03 20.56
C THR A 28 -21.26 -8.71 19.88
N ALA A 29 -21.74 -7.74 20.64
CA ALA A 29 -22.03 -6.40 20.13
C ALA A 29 -20.77 -5.67 19.66
N GLU A 30 -19.66 -5.77 20.41
CA GLU A 30 -18.37 -5.19 20.04
C GLU A 30 -17.79 -5.86 18.78
N PHE A 31 -17.92 -7.18 18.66
CA PHE A 31 -17.52 -7.91 17.45
C PHE A 31 -18.31 -7.48 16.21
N VAL A 32 -19.65 -7.44 16.31
CA VAL A 32 -20.53 -7.00 15.20
C VAL A 32 -20.20 -5.55 14.82
N LYS A 33 -20.00 -4.67 15.81
CA LYS A 33 -19.57 -3.28 15.57
C LYS A 33 -18.27 -3.23 14.78
N GLY A 34 -17.25 -4.00 15.19
CA GLY A 34 -15.96 -4.07 14.48
C GLY A 34 -16.12 -4.50 13.03
N ILE A 35 -16.96 -5.51 12.76
CA ILE A 35 -17.23 -5.99 11.40
C ILE A 35 -17.96 -4.93 10.55
N VAL A 36 -18.92 -4.21 11.13
CA VAL A 36 -19.67 -3.19 10.39
C VAL A 36 -18.79 -1.97 10.09
N GLU A 37 -17.90 -1.57 11.01
CA GLU A 37 -16.92 -0.49 10.80
C GLU A 37 -15.82 -0.84 9.78
N GLU A 38 -15.50 -2.12 9.61
CA GLU A 38 -14.52 -2.56 8.63
C GLU A 38 -15.13 -2.68 7.21
N GLU A 39 -15.09 -1.58 6.45
CA GLU A 39 -15.53 -1.49 5.04
C GLU A 39 -14.85 -2.50 4.10
N SER A 40 -13.79 -3.19 4.53
CA SER A 40 -13.06 -4.16 3.73
C SER A 40 -13.79 -5.50 3.55
N PHE A 41 -14.83 -5.79 4.34
CA PHE A 41 -15.57 -7.04 4.25
C PHE A 41 -16.78 -6.93 3.32
N GLU A 42 -16.95 -7.93 2.46
CA GLU A 42 -18.17 -8.13 1.67
C GLU A 42 -19.34 -8.50 2.60
N PRO A 43 -20.59 -8.11 2.28
CA PRO A 43 -21.74 -8.37 3.16
C PRO A 43 -21.95 -9.85 3.46
N GLU A 44 -21.62 -10.73 2.52
CA GLU A 44 -21.67 -12.19 2.70
C GLU A 44 -20.65 -12.69 3.74
N ASP A 45 -19.43 -12.13 3.73
CA ASP A 45 -18.40 -12.45 4.71
C ASP A 45 -18.78 -11.95 6.10
N ARG A 46 -19.39 -10.76 6.20
CA ARG A 46 -19.88 -10.20 7.47
C ARG A 46 -20.94 -11.10 8.09
N LYS A 47 -21.91 -11.55 7.27
CA LYS A 47 -22.95 -12.48 7.69
C LYS A 47 -22.34 -13.78 8.19
N SER A 48 -21.42 -14.36 7.43
CA SER A 48 -20.78 -15.64 7.75
C SER A 48 -19.97 -15.56 9.07
N ALA A 49 -19.27 -14.46 9.29
CA ALA A 49 -18.52 -14.23 10.52
C ALA A 49 -19.43 -14.05 11.74
N ILE A 50 -20.55 -13.31 11.61
CA ILE A 50 -21.52 -13.13 12.69
C ILE A 50 -22.25 -14.44 13.01
N MET A 51 -22.66 -15.20 11.98
CA MET A 51 -23.28 -16.51 12.15
C MET A 51 -22.34 -17.51 12.85
N GLY A 52 -21.07 -17.55 12.44
CA GLY A 52 -20.05 -18.39 13.07
C GLY A 52 -19.80 -18.05 14.54
N MET A 53 -19.83 -16.76 14.90
CA MET A 53 -19.67 -16.31 16.29
C MET A 53 -20.91 -16.61 17.16
N LEU A 54 -22.10 -16.51 16.58
CA LEU A 54 -23.34 -16.83 17.28
C LEU A 54 -23.52 -18.34 17.52
N GLU A 55 -22.67 -19.18 16.91
CA GLU A 55 -22.83 -20.64 16.87
C GLU A 55 -24.25 -21.02 16.40
N ALA A 56 -24.85 -20.17 15.56
CA ALA A 56 -26.16 -20.40 14.99
C ALA A 56 -26.00 -21.35 13.80
N ASP A 57 -26.87 -22.35 13.70
CA ASP A 57 -26.87 -23.26 12.57
C ASP A 57 -27.11 -22.45 11.29
N GLU A 58 -26.20 -22.57 10.32
CA GLU A 58 -26.30 -21.90 9.00
C GLU A 58 -27.58 -22.29 8.23
N GLU A 59 -28.22 -23.39 8.64
CA GLU A 59 -29.47 -23.90 8.08
C GLU A 59 -30.73 -23.24 8.67
N ASP A 60 -30.62 -22.48 9.77
CA ASP A 60 -31.75 -21.74 10.32
C ASP A 60 -31.96 -20.43 9.55
N GLU A 61 -32.78 -20.52 8.49
CA GLU A 61 -33.16 -19.40 7.63
C GLU A 61 -33.68 -18.17 8.41
N ALA A 62 -34.31 -18.37 9.59
CA ALA A 62 -34.82 -17.27 10.40
C ALA A 62 -33.69 -16.46 11.03
N THR A 63 -32.64 -17.11 11.53
CA THR A 63 -31.46 -16.42 12.09
C THR A 63 -30.64 -15.75 11.00
N ALA A 64 -30.49 -16.40 9.84
CA ALA A 64 -29.79 -15.85 8.69
C ALA A 64 -30.47 -14.56 8.17
N GLN A 65 -31.81 -14.55 8.03
CA GLN A 65 -32.57 -13.36 7.64
C GLN A 65 -32.53 -12.26 8.70
N ALA A 66 -32.47 -12.65 9.97
CA ALA A 66 -32.37 -11.71 11.08
C ALA A 66 -31.01 -11.00 11.13
N VAL A 67 -29.91 -11.72 10.86
CA VAL A 67 -28.56 -11.15 10.73
C VAL A 67 -28.46 -10.27 9.49
N ASP A 68 -29.08 -10.64 8.36
CA ASP A 68 -29.17 -9.78 7.18
C ASP A 68 -29.89 -8.46 7.50
N SER A 69 -31.03 -8.54 8.19
CA SER A 69 -31.80 -7.36 8.62
C SER A 69 -30.97 -6.46 9.56
N LEU A 70 -30.19 -7.07 10.47
CA LEU A 70 -29.27 -6.34 11.36
C LEU A 70 -28.18 -5.61 10.58
N LEU A 71 -27.59 -6.26 9.57
CA LEU A 71 -26.55 -5.68 8.72
C LEU A 71 -27.09 -4.53 7.86
N GLU A 72 -28.30 -4.66 7.32
CA GLU A 72 -28.97 -3.58 6.58
C GLU A 72 -29.24 -2.36 7.47
N GLU A 73 -29.74 -2.57 8.70
CA GLU A 73 -30.02 -1.47 9.62
C GLU A 73 -28.73 -0.79 10.13
N THR A 74 -27.69 -1.56 10.43
CA THR A 74 -26.41 -1.02 10.92
C THR A 74 -25.61 -0.32 9.82
N SER A 75 -25.65 -0.81 8.59
CA SER A 75 -25.08 -0.11 7.43
C SER A 75 -25.83 1.18 7.11
N ALA A 76 -27.18 1.16 7.13
CA ALA A 76 -27.98 2.37 6.99
C ALA A 76 -27.69 3.40 8.10
N TYR A 77 -27.45 2.94 9.34
CA TYR A 77 -27.03 3.80 10.44
C TYR A 77 -25.66 4.44 10.18
N GLN A 78 -24.68 3.67 9.68
CA GLN A 78 -23.36 4.22 9.33
C GLN A 78 -23.42 5.18 8.15
N GLU A 79 -24.21 4.89 7.12
CA GLU A 79 -24.42 5.79 5.99
C GLU A 79 -25.11 7.08 6.43
N ALA A 80 -26.11 7.00 7.31
CA ALA A 80 -26.76 8.17 7.90
C ALA A 80 -25.80 8.98 8.78
N ALA A 81 -24.96 8.32 9.59
CA ALA A 81 -23.94 8.98 10.41
C ALA A 81 -22.84 9.61 9.54
N ALA A 82 -22.43 8.96 8.46
CA ALA A 82 -21.49 9.50 7.49
C ALA A 82 -22.11 10.67 6.71
N ALA A 83 -23.39 10.59 6.35
CA ALA A 83 -24.12 11.68 5.71
C ALA A 83 -24.29 12.88 6.64
N GLU A 84 -24.59 12.67 7.93
CA GLU A 84 -24.65 13.73 8.92
C GLU A 84 -23.25 14.35 9.16
N ARG A 85 -22.18 13.54 9.20
CA ARG A 85 -20.80 14.05 9.25
C ARG A 85 -20.45 14.88 8.02
N ARG A 86 -20.83 14.44 6.81
CA ARG A 86 -20.64 15.22 5.57
C ARG A 86 -21.45 16.52 5.59
N ALA A 87 -22.70 16.47 6.04
CA ALA A 87 -23.55 17.67 6.16
C ALA A 87 -23.02 18.64 7.24
N ALA A 88 -22.49 18.12 8.36
CA ALA A 88 -21.86 18.92 9.40
C ALA A 88 -20.52 19.49 8.94
N GLU A 89 -19.74 18.77 8.13
CA GLU A 89 -18.51 19.26 7.53
C GLU A 89 -18.80 20.34 6.46
N GLU A 90 -19.86 20.19 5.68
CA GLU A 90 -20.35 21.20 4.74
C GLU A 90 -20.89 22.46 5.46
N ALA A 91 -21.49 22.29 6.64
CA ALA A 91 -21.93 23.40 7.50
C ALA A 91 -20.78 24.07 8.29
N LYS A 92 -19.67 23.37 8.51
CA LYS A 92 -18.48 23.86 9.22
C LYS A 92 -17.38 24.33 8.26
N ALA A 93 -17.57 24.11 6.96
CA ALA A 93 -16.81 24.80 5.94
C ALA A 93 -17.02 26.31 6.13
N PRO A 94 -15.95 27.12 6.28
CA PRO A 94 -16.11 28.56 6.26
C PRO A 94 -16.86 28.91 4.97
N PRO A 95 -17.82 29.86 4.99
CA PRO A 95 -18.48 30.30 3.77
C PRO A 95 -17.37 30.55 2.75
N PRO A 96 -17.49 30.07 1.49
CA PRO A 96 -16.48 30.32 0.50
C PRO A 96 -16.21 31.81 0.61
N LYS A 97 -14.96 32.17 0.98
CA LYS A 97 -14.55 33.57 0.97
C LYS A 97 -15.09 34.06 -0.34
N ALA A 98 -16.05 34.98 -0.27
CA ALA A 98 -16.49 35.72 -1.41
C ALA A 98 -15.17 36.19 -2.00
N SER A 99 -14.72 35.49 -3.05
CA SER A 99 -13.62 35.94 -3.86
C SER A 99 -14.22 37.23 -4.37
N GLU A 100 -13.74 38.31 -3.77
CA GLU A 100 -13.94 39.67 -4.18
C GLU A 100 -14.25 39.65 -5.66
N GLU A 101 -15.38 40.24 -5.99
CA GLU A 101 -15.72 40.73 -7.31
C GLU A 101 -14.45 40.90 -8.15
N LYS A 102 -14.03 39.83 -8.83
CA LYS A 102 -13.34 40.00 -10.09
C LYS A 102 -14.45 40.47 -10.97
N ALA A 103 -14.56 41.80 -10.96
CA ALA A 103 -15.23 42.62 -11.93
C ALA A 103 -15.38 41.81 -13.21
N LYS A 104 -16.59 41.82 -13.74
CA LYS A 104 -16.93 41.45 -15.12
C LYS A 104 -15.99 42.19 -16.09
N LYS A 105 -14.72 41.80 -16.15
CA LYS A 105 -13.82 42.03 -17.26
C LYS A 105 -14.22 40.93 -18.20
N VAL A 106 -15.03 41.32 -19.17
CA VAL A 106 -15.28 40.58 -20.40
C VAL A 106 -13.96 39.93 -20.79
N LEU A 107 -13.89 38.61 -20.60
CA LEU A 107 -12.71 37.81 -20.94
C LEU A 107 -12.56 37.94 -22.44
N THR A 108 -11.37 38.32 -22.91
CA THR A 108 -11.10 38.35 -24.35
C THR A 108 -11.25 36.93 -24.91
N PRO A 109 -11.75 36.74 -26.15
CA PRO A 109 -12.03 35.42 -26.70
C PRO A 109 -10.81 34.47 -26.66
N GLU A 110 -9.59 35.01 -26.74
CA GLU A 110 -8.35 34.25 -26.65
C GLU A 110 -8.07 33.64 -25.26
N GLU A 111 -8.53 34.29 -24.19
CA GLU A 111 -8.37 33.77 -22.82
C GLU A 111 -9.41 32.69 -22.52
N GLU A 112 -10.60 32.77 -23.13
CA GLU A 112 -11.62 31.71 -23.05
C GLU A 112 -11.17 30.47 -23.81
N GLU A 113 -10.53 30.62 -24.97
CA GLU A 113 -9.99 29.50 -25.73
C GLU A 113 -8.86 28.79 -24.98
N LYS A 114 -7.98 29.54 -24.31
CA LYS A 114 -6.94 28.94 -23.45
C LYS A 114 -7.54 28.19 -22.26
N ARG A 115 -8.56 28.74 -21.60
CA ARG A 115 -9.27 28.01 -20.53
C ARG A 115 -10.01 26.79 -21.05
N LYS A 116 -10.64 26.86 -22.22
CA LYS A 116 -11.28 25.72 -22.87
C LYS A 116 -10.26 24.65 -23.25
N ALA A 117 -9.09 25.03 -23.76
CA ALA A 117 -8.00 24.11 -24.06
C ALA A 117 -7.44 23.45 -22.80
N ASP A 118 -7.26 24.21 -21.71
CA ASP A 118 -6.80 23.66 -20.42
C ASP A 118 -7.85 22.73 -19.80
N LEU A 119 -9.14 23.06 -19.90
CA LEU A 119 -10.23 22.18 -19.46
C LEU A 119 -10.31 20.91 -20.29
N LEU A 120 -10.14 20.99 -21.62
CA LEU A 120 -10.08 19.82 -22.49
C LEU A 120 -8.86 18.94 -22.16
N ARG A 121 -7.71 19.55 -21.87
CA ARG A 121 -6.50 18.83 -21.45
C ARG A 121 -6.66 18.18 -20.07
N ALA A 122 -7.30 18.86 -19.12
CA ALA A 122 -7.63 18.30 -17.81
C ALA A 122 -8.61 17.13 -17.94
N ARG A 123 -9.64 17.26 -18.77
CA ARG A 123 -10.60 16.20 -19.05
C ARG A 123 -9.95 15.01 -19.75
N SER A 124 -9.06 15.22 -20.72
CA SER A 124 -8.34 14.13 -21.37
C SER A 124 -7.40 13.40 -20.40
N PHE A 125 -6.77 14.14 -19.47
CA PHE A 125 -5.92 13.54 -18.45
C PHE A 125 -6.73 12.69 -17.45
N LEU A 126 -7.87 13.20 -16.99
CA LEU A 126 -8.78 12.45 -16.11
C LEU A 126 -9.35 11.21 -16.81
N LEU A 127 -9.68 11.30 -18.10
CA LEU A 127 -10.15 10.16 -18.88
C LEU A 127 -9.06 9.10 -19.08
N ALA A 128 -7.81 9.51 -19.29
CA ALA A 128 -6.67 8.59 -19.38
C ALA A 128 -6.38 7.91 -18.03
N LEU A 129 -6.52 8.64 -16.93
CA LEU A 129 -6.40 8.09 -15.58
C LEU A 129 -7.51 7.08 -15.28
N SER A 130 -8.76 7.41 -15.63
CA SER A 130 -9.88 6.49 -15.45
C SER A 130 -9.71 5.23 -16.30
N PHE A 131 -9.23 5.35 -17.54
CA PHE A 131 -8.95 4.20 -18.40
C PHE A 131 -7.85 3.31 -17.83
N ARG A 132 -6.78 3.93 -17.31
CA ARG A 132 -5.67 3.21 -16.69
C ARG A 132 -6.14 2.46 -15.44
N THR A 133 -6.96 3.08 -14.60
CA THR A 133 -7.48 2.43 -13.39
C THR A 133 -8.44 1.29 -13.72
N THR A 134 -9.31 1.45 -14.72
CA THR A 134 -10.18 0.35 -15.17
C THR A 134 -9.38 -0.80 -15.80
N ALA A 135 -8.28 -0.52 -16.50
CA ALA A 135 -7.41 -1.56 -17.05
C ALA A 135 -6.72 -2.39 -15.95
N TYR A 136 -6.33 -1.76 -14.83
CA TYR A 136 -5.80 -2.49 -13.67
C TYR A 136 -6.88 -3.30 -12.94
N GLN A 137 -8.13 -2.82 -12.93
CA GLN A 137 -9.23 -3.47 -12.20
C GLN A 137 -9.86 -4.64 -12.96
N TYR A 138 -9.87 -4.59 -14.30
CA TYR A 138 -10.51 -5.63 -15.15
C TYR A 138 -9.53 -6.62 -15.79
N GLY A 139 -8.23 -6.57 -15.48
CA GLY A 139 -7.28 -7.60 -15.94
C GLY A 139 -7.30 -7.84 -17.45
N VAL A 140 -7.64 -6.83 -18.25
CA VAL A 140 -7.55 -6.90 -19.70
C VAL A 140 -6.06 -6.80 -20.04
N ILE A 141 -5.41 -7.94 -20.03
CA ILE A 141 -4.19 -8.17 -20.80
C ILE A 141 -4.64 -8.05 -22.25
N GLU A 142 -4.59 -6.84 -22.79
CA GLU A 142 -4.63 -6.67 -24.24
C GLU A 142 -3.48 -7.52 -24.78
N ASP A 143 -3.81 -8.54 -25.56
CA ASP A 143 -2.85 -9.22 -26.41
C ASP A 143 -2.18 -8.11 -27.25
N GLU A 144 -0.96 -7.74 -26.85
CA GLU A 144 -0.11 -6.81 -27.60
C GLU A 144 -0.07 -7.33 -29.03
N THR A 145 -0.80 -6.68 -29.94
CA THR A 145 -0.81 -7.07 -31.35
C THR A 145 0.63 -7.15 -31.82
N GLU A 146 0.97 -8.19 -32.59
CA GLU A 146 2.35 -8.42 -33.05
C GLU A 146 2.94 -7.19 -33.74
N ALA A 147 2.09 -6.30 -34.26
CA ALA A 147 2.44 -4.99 -34.81
C ALA A 147 3.05 -4.02 -33.78
N ASP A 148 2.51 -3.94 -32.56
CA ASP A 148 3.05 -3.09 -31.48
C ASP A 148 4.34 -3.68 -30.90
N ARG A 149 4.48 -5.01 -30.89
CA ARG A 149 5.74 -5.68 -30.56
C ARG A 149 6.82 -5.38 -31.61
N LEU A 150 6.48 -5.47 -32.90
CA LEU A 150 7.41 -5.18 -34.01
C LEU A 150 7.84 -3.70 -34.02
N ALA A 151 6.91 -2.78 -33.77
CA ALA A 151 7.20 -1.34 -33.72
C ALA A 151 8.13 -0.96 -32.56
N ARG A 152 7.98 -1.62 -31.39
CA ARG A 152 8.94 -1.48 -30.28
C ARG A 152 10.28 -2.11 -30.59
N GLU A 153 10.31 -3.28 -31.24
CA GLU A 153 11.54 -3.98 -31.58
C GLU A 153 12.34 -3.23 -32.66
N GLU A 154 11.67 -2.55 -33.59
CA GLU A 154 12.28 -1.66 -34.59
C GLU A 154 12.79 -0.34 -33.96
N ALA A 155 12.07 0.22 -32.98
CA ALA A 155 12.52 1.41 -32.25
C ALA A 155 13.71 1.16 -31.30
N VAL A 156 13.89 -0.08 -30.83
CA VAL A 156 15.04 -0.49 -29.99
C VAL A 156 16.23 -0.95 -30.83
N ARG A 157 16.07 -1.13 -32.14
CA ARG A 157 17.15 -1.53 -33.04
C ARG A 157 18.15 -0.37 -33.18
N PRO A 158 19.39 -0.51 -32.68
CA PRO A 158 20.39 0.53 -32.86
C PRO A 158 20.74 0.64 -34.35
N PRO A 159 21.09 1.84 -34.85
CA PRO A 159 21.48 2.01 -36.25
C PRO A 159 22.63 1.05 -36.57
N ASP A 160 22.56 0.35 -37.71
CA ASP A 160 23.50 -0.72 -38.14
C ASP A 160 24.99 -0.35 -38.06
N LYS A 161 25.30 0.94 -37.94
CA LYS A 161 26.64 1.49 -37.72
C LYS A 161 27.21 1.17 -36.33
N ALA A 162 26.38 0.81 -35.35
CA ALA A 162 26.80 0.45 -33.99
C ALA A 162 27.13 -1.04 -33.82
N LEU A 163 26.77 -1.89 -34.81
CA LEU A 163 27.09 -3.32 -34.84
C LEU A 163 28.30 -3.62 -35.75
N MET A 164 29.14 -2.62 -36.05
CA MET A 164 30.44 -2.87 -36.67
C MET A 164 31.51 -3.00 -35.59
N ASP A 165 32.12 -4.18 -35.54
CA ASP A 165 33.19 -4.53 -34.62
C ASP A 165 34.37 -3.53 -34.77
N PRO A 166 34.69 -2.72 -33.74
CA PRO A 166 35.65 -1.61 -33.85
C PRO A 166 37.09 -2.08 -34.13
N SER A 167 37.36 -3.37 -33.99
CA SER A 167 38.62 -4.00 -34.37
C SER A 167 38.86 -4.04 -35.89
N LYS A 168 37.78 -4.03 -36.69
CA LYS A 168 37.81 -4.12 -38.16
C LYS A 168 37.88 -2.77 -38.87
N LEU A 169 37.73 -1.66 -38.15
CA LEU A 169 37.71 -0.30 -38.72
C LEU A 169 39.06 0.42 -38.60
N SER A 170 39.40 1.23 -39.61
CA SER A 170 40.59 2.11 -39.57
C SER A 170 40.51 3.10 -38.40
N LYS A 171 41.65 3.48 -37.80
CA LYS A 171 41.71 4.41 -36.65
C LYS A 171 40.95 5.73 -36.91
N LYS A 172 40.94 6.21 -38.15
CA LYS A 172 40.19 7.42 -38.56
C LYS A 172 38.68 7.20 -38.65
N GLN A 173 38.24 5.99 -38.99
CA GLN A 173 36.82 5.62 -39.07
C GLN A 173 36.23 5.35 -37.68
N ARG A 174 37.02 4.77 -36.76
CA ARG A 174 36.63 4.60 -35.35
C ARG A 174 36.31 5.93 -34.68
N LYS A 175 37.17 6.94 -34.86
CA LYS A 175 36.94 8.27 -34.27
C LYS A 175 35.65 8.92 -34.80
N LYS A 176 35.39 8.80 -36.10
CA LYS A 176 34.19 9.36 -36.75
C LYS A 176 32.90 8.60 -36.42
N ALA A 177 32.98 7.31 -36.10
CA ALA A 177 31.85 6.50 -35.64
C ALA A 177 31.50 6.75 -34.16
N LEU A 178 32.46 7.23 -33.34
CA LEU A 178 32.24 7.59 -31.94
C LEU A 178 31.87 9.07 -31.73
N ASP A 179 32.24 9.98 -32.65
CA ASP A 179 32.00 11.45 -32.58
C ASP A 179 30.51 11.88 -32.71
N GLY A 180 29.56 11.00 -32.40
CA GLY A 180 28.12 11.29 -32.38
C GLY A 180 27.27 10.23 -31.72
N VAL A 181 27.89 9.22 -31.09
CA VAL A 181 27.19 8.17 -30.35
C VAL A 181 27.17 8.59 -28.89
N ASP A 182 25.99 8.99 -28.40
CA ASP A 182 25.79 9.31 -27.00
C ASP A 182 26.02 8.05 -26.15
N LEU A 183 27.16 8.03 -25.46
CA LEU A 183 27.59 6.90 -24.64
C LEU A 183 26.64 6.63 -23.46
N LEU A 184 25.80 7.60 -23.06
CA LEU A 184 24.75 7.39 -22.07
C LEU A 184 23.47 6.80 -22.66
N ALA A 185 23.23 6.98 -23.96
CA ALA A 185 22.08 6.41 -24.67
C ALA A 185 22.34 4.96 -25.13
N LEU A 186 23.60 4.48 -25.07
CA LEU A 186 23.92 3.10 -25.39
C LEU A 186 23.24 2.14 -24.39
N PRO A 187 22.58 1.07 -24.86
CA PRO A 187 22.02 0.05 -24.00
C PRO A 187 23.09 -0.51 -23.07
N ASN A 188 22.94 -0.25 -21.76
CA ASN A 188 23.83 -0.84 -20.78
C ASN A 188 23.53 -2.34 -20.69
N MET A 189 24.37 -3.15 -21.34
CA MET A 189 24.24 -4.60 -21.36
C MET A 189 24.38 -5.23 -19.96
N ASN A 190 24.90 -4.51 -18.97
CA ASN A 190 24.89 -4.98 -17.58
C ASN A 190 23.51 -4.87 -16.93
N LYS A 191 22.63 -3.99 -17.44
CA LYS A 191 21.27 -3.81 -16.89
C LYS A 191 20.43 -5.07 -17.08
N THR A 192 20.53 -5.72 -18.24
CA THR A 192 19.82 -6.98 -18.52
C THR A 192 20.35 -8.12 -17.65
N HIS A 193 21.67 -8.22 -17.48
CA HIS A 193 22.28 -9.22 -16.58
C HIS A 193 21.89 -9.01 -15.11
N VAL A 194 21.88 -7.77 -14.63
CA VAL A 194 21.46 -7.45 -13.25
C VAL A 194 19.97 -7.74 -13.05
N GLN A 195 19.12 -7.39 -14.03
CA GLN A 195 17.69 -7.70 -13.97
C GLN A 195 17.41 -9.21 -14.01
N GLN A 196 18.19 -9.98 -14.79
CA GLN A 196 18.05 -11.42 -14.86
C GLN A 196 18.50 -12.08 -13.55
N GLN A 197 19.63 -11.64 -12.98
CA GLN A 197 20.11 -12.10 -11.68
C GLN A 197 19.15 -11.72 -10.54
N GLU A 198 18.50 -10.56 -10.62
CA GLU A 198 17.48 -10.15 -9.67
C GLU A 198 16.21 -11.01 -9.81
N ARG A 199 15.78 -11.32 -11.05
CA ARG A 199 14.67 -12.26 -11.30
C ARG A 199 14.97 -13.65 -10.78
N GLU A 200 16.18 -14.16 -10.98
CA GLU A 200 16.61 -15.44 -10.43
C GLU A 200 16.60 -15.46 -8.90
N ARG A 201 17.02 -14.36 -8.25
CA ARG A 201 16.90 -14.21 -6.79
C ARG A 201 15.44 -14.22 -6.34
N ARG A 202 14.57 -13.44 -6.98
CA ARG A 202 13.13 -13.42 -6.67
C ARG A 202 12.47 -14.78 -6.90
N ASN A 203 12.85 -15.51 -7.94
CA ASN A 203 12.33 -16.85 -8.21
C ASN A 203 12.87 -17.89 -7.22
N ALA A 204 14.13 -17.78 -6.81
CA ALA A 204 14.72 -18.64 -5.77
C ALA A 204 14.11 -18.36 -4.39
N ASP A 205 13.69 -17.13 -4.13
CA ASP A 205 12.99 -16.74 -2.91
C ASP A 205 11.50 -17.16 -2.98
N ALA A 206 10.86 -17.05 -4.14
CA ALA A 206 9.49 -17.52 -4.36
C ALA A 206 9.38 -19.06 -4.28
N GLY A 207 10.39 -19.79 -4.75
CA GLY A 207 10.47 -21.26 -4.68
C GLY A 207 10.68 -21.81 -3.26
N LYS A 208 11.07 -20.96 -2.31
CA LYS A 208 11.13 -21.31 -0.87
C LYS A 208 9.81 -21.05 -0.15
N SER A 209 8.83 -20.44 -0.81
CA SER A 209 7.53 -20.15 -0.24
C SER A 209 6.40 -20.74 -1.09
N SER A 210 6.03 -22.00 -0.81
CA SER A 210 4.65 -22.57 -0.78
C SER A 210 4.61 -24.05 -1.25
N PRO A 211 3.63 -24.86 -0.80
CA PRO A 211 2.19 -24.73 -1.11
C PRO A 211 1.32 -24.58 0.16
N SER A 212 0.53 -23.52 0.34
CA SER A 212 -0.88 -23.39 -0.07
C SER A 212 -1.83 -24.47 0.48
N CYS A 213 -2.30 -24.29 1.73
CA CYS A 213 -3.67 -24.66 2.16
C CYS A 213 -4.15 -24.02 3.51
N PHE A 214 -3.36 -23.15 4.18
CA PHE A 214 -3.67 -22.65 5.55
C PHE A 214 -3.48 -21.12 5.72
N ARG A 215 -3.82 -20.32 4.71
CA ARG A 215 -3.17 -19.00 4.53
C ARG A 215 -3.79 -17.79 5.23
N LEU A 216 -4.91 -17.89 5.94
CA LEU A 216 -5.46 -16.74 6.68
C LEU A 216 -5.06 -16.70 8.16
N VAL A 217 -4.99 -17.83 8.85
CA VAL A 217 -4.53 -17.87 10.27
C VAL A 217 -3.00 -17.73 10.38
N ALA A 218 -2.24 -18.22 9.39
CA ALA A 218 -0.78 -18.19 9.43
C ALA A 218 -0.14 -16.80 9.23
N LEU A 219 -0.84 -15.82 8.64
CA LEU A 219 -0.27 -14.48 8.42
C LEU A 219 -0.13 -13.68 9.72
N HIS A 220 -1.03 -13.90 10.68
CA HIS A 220 -0.94 -13.29 12.01
C HIS A 220 0.23 -13.87 12.81
N ASP A 221 0.42 -15.20 12.74
CA ASP A 221 1.54 -15.90 13.39
C ASP A 221 2.90 -15.61 12.73
N CYS A 222 2.97 -15.46 11.41
CA CYS A 222 4.23 -15.07 10.76
C CYS A 222 4.66 -13.64 11.14
N ARG A 223 3.72 -12.71 11.32
CA ARG A 223 4.04 -11.33 11.71
C ARG A 223 4.54 -11.26 13.15
N SER A 224 3.94 -12.04 14.05
CA SER A 224 4.36 -12.14 15.45
C SER A 224 5.74 -12.81 15.58
N LEU A 225 6.03 -13.85 14.79
CA LEU A 225 7.34 -14.51 14.75
C LEU A 225 8.45 -13.59 14.18
N ILE A 226 8.15 -12.79 13.15
CA ILE A 226 9.11 -11.81 12.60
C ILE A 226 9.42 -10.71 13.62
N LEU A 227 8.42 -10.25 14.38
CA LEU A 227 8.61 -9.28 15.47
C LEU A 227 9.42 -9.89 16.62
N ALA A 228 9.16 -11.15 16.99
CA ALA A 228 9.92 -11.87 18.00
C ALA A 228 11.39 -12.07 17.59
N ALA A 229 11.66 -12.44 16.33
CA ALA A 229 13.01 -12.58 15.80
C ALA A 229 13.77 -11.24 15.80
N LYS A 230 13.12 -10.14 15.41
CA LYS A 230 13.70 -8.79 15.49
C LYS A 230 13.97 -8.36 16.93
N ALA A 231 13.10 -8.71 17.88
CA ALA A 231 13.29 -8.43 19.29
C ALA A 231 14.47 -9.24 19.88
N GLN A 232 14.64 -10.50 19.48
CA GLN A 232 15.79 -11.32 19.87
C GLN A 232 17.11 -10.76 19.31
N ALA A 233 17.15 -10.42 18.02
CA ALA A 233 18.33 -9.80 17.40
C ALA A 233 18.72 -8.47 18.07
N LYS A 234 17.73 -7.66 18.47
CA LYS A 234 17.98 -6.44 19.25
C LYS A 234 18.57 -6.75 20.63
N ARG A 235 18.00 -7.71 21.37
CA ARG A 235 18.52 -8.13 22.69
C ARG A 235 19.93 -8.69 22.62
N GLU A 236 20.28 -9.42 21.56
CA GLU A 236 21.64 -9.93 21.35
C GLU A 236 22.63 -8.82 21.05
N LYS A 237 22.24 -7.84 20.23
CA LYS A 237 23.05 -6.66 19.95
C LYS A 237 23.29 -5.82 21.21
N ASP A 238 22.24 -5.55 22.00
CA ASP A 238 22.34 -4.78 23.25
C ASP A 238 23.23 -5.51 24.28
N LYS A 239 23.17 -6.85 24.35
CA LYS A 239 24.08 -7.65 25.19
C LYS A 239 25.54 -7.59 24.75
N ALA A 240 25.80 -7.57 23.43
CA ALA A 240 27.14 -7.43 22.89
C ALA A 240 27.73 -6.05 23.20
N ASP A 241 26.93 -4.99 23.06
CA ASP A 241 27.34 -3.61 23.36
C ASP A 241 27.62 -3.43 24.86
N LEU A 242 26.80 -4.02 25.75
CA LEU A 242 27.04 -4.03 27.19
C LEU A 242 28.33 -4.77 27.58
N LYS A 243 28.65 -5.89 26.93
CA LYS A 243 29.92 -6.60 27.16
C LYS A 243 31.12 -5.74 26.77
N LYS A 244 31.05 -5.08 25.61
CA LYS A 244 32.10 -4.19 25.12
C LYS A 244 32.32 -3.00 26.08
N GLN A 245 31.25 -2.40 26.59
CA GLN A 245 31.35 -1.33 27.59
C GLN A 245 32.02 -1.81 28.89
N LYS A 246 31.71 -3.03 29.36
CA LYS A 246 32.33 -3.61 30.55
C LYS A 246 33.82 -3.88 30.33
N GLU A 247 34.22 -4.38 29.18
CA GLU A 247 35.62 -4.62 28.83
C GLU A 247 36.41 -3.31 28.74
N ASP A 248 35.85 -2.27 28.12
CA ASP A 248 36.47 -0.95 28.05
C ASP A 248 36.61 -0.31 29.45
N ALA A 249 35.62 -0.48 30.32
CA ALA A 249 35.67 -0.03 31.71
C ALA A 249 36.74 -0.79 32.53
N ALA A 250 36.80 -2.11 32.38
CA ALA A 250 37.81 -2.95 33.04
C ALA A 250 39.24 -2.59 32.59
N LYS A 251 39.43 -2.34 31.29
CA LYS A 251 40.73 -1.90 30.73
C LYS A 251 41.16 -0.55 31.30
N LYS A 252 40.22 0.41 31.43
CA LYS A 252 40.49 1.71 32.06
C LYS A 252 40.86 1.57 33.54
N LEU A 253 40.22 0.68 34.28
CA LEU A 253 40.55 0.42 35.69
C LEU A 253 41.93 -0.23 35.83
N ALA A 254 42.24 -1.22 34.98
CA ALA A 254 43.55 -1.86 34.96
C ALA A 254 44.69 -0.87 34.62
N ASP A 255 44.49 0.04 33.66
CA ASP A 255 45.47 1.07 33.33
C ASP A 255 45.65 2.09 34.46
N LYS A 256 44.59 2.45 35.18
CA LYS A 256 44.69 3.28 36.39
C LYS A 256 45.49 2.59 37.50
N GLN A 257 45.23 1.30 37.75
CA GLN A 257 45.98 0.51 38.74
C GLN A 257 47.46 0.37 38.36
N LYS A 258 47.78 0.13 37.07
CA LYS A 258 49.16 0.11 36.58
C LYS A 258 49.86 1.46 36.71
N ARG A 259 49.15 2.58 36.53
CA ARG A 259 49.69 3.92 36.75
C ARG A 259 49.96 4.19 38.23
N ALA A 260 49.05 3.78 39.12
CA ALA A 260 49.24 3.91 40.57
C ALA A 260 50.47 3.12 41.06
N GLN A 261 50.61 1.86 40.65
CA GLN A 261 51.78 1.03 41.00
C GLN A 261 53.11 1.57 40.43
N LYS A 262 53.09 2.24 39.26
CA LYS A 262 54.28 2.91 38.72
C LYS A 262 54.62 4.21 39.46
N GLY A 263 53.63 4.87 40.06
CA GLY A 263 53.82 6.05 40.90
C GLY A 263 54.52 5.70 42.21
N GLU A 264 54.11 4.60 42.86
CA GLU A 264 54.73 4.13 44.11
C GLU A 264 56.15 3.57 43.93
N ARG A 265 56.52 3.09 42.74
CA ARG A 265 57.90 2.65 42.44
C ARG A 265 58.86 3.78 42.08
N LYS A 266 58.37 5.02 41.96
CA LYS A 266 59.16 6.22 41.63
C LYS A 266 59.32 7.18 42.81
N ALA A 267 58.63 6.92 43.92
CA ALA A 267 58.85 7.57 45.22
C ALA A 267 59.78 6.67 46.06
#